data_AF-A0A1X9XT95-F1
#
_entry.id   AF-A0A1X9XT95-F1
#
_cell.length_a   1.000
_cell.length_b   1.000
_cell.length_c   1.000
_cell.angle_alpha   90.00
_cell.angle_beta   90.00
_cell.angle_gamma   90.00
#
_symmetry.space_group_name_H-M   'P 1'
#
loop_
_entity.id
_entity.type
_entity.pdbx_description
1 polymer ?
#
loop_
_entity_poly.entity_id
_entity_poly.type
_entity_poly.pdbx_seq_one_letter_code
_entity_poly.pdbx_strand_id
1 'polypeptide(L)'
;NVKETGMFLRISLELALKKLLVGGLERVYHIGPVFRNEDIDTTHNPEFTLMECYAAYWDYTGMMRLTEKFFQKAVAAVNGGSL
;
A
#
# COMPACT_ATOMS: atom_id res chain seq x y z
N ASN A 1 -21.20 25.34 4.29
CA ASN A 1 -20.40 24.98 5.50
C ASN A 1 -19.85 23.56 5.29
N VAL A 2 -18.58 23.30 5.59
CA VAL A 2 -17.83 22.04 5.36
C VAL A 2 -18.49 20.77 5.95
N LYS A 3 -19.57 20.91 6.72
CA LYS A 3 -20.29 19.83 7.43
C LYS A 3 -21.34 19.08 6.61
N GLU A 4 -21.67 19.49 5.39
CA GLU A 4 -22.77 18.86 4.62
C GLU A 4 -22.34 17.75 3.66
N THR A 5 -21.04 17.54 3.46
CA THR A 5 -20.54 16.48 2.55
C THR A 5 -20.16 15.25 3.37
N GLY A 6 -20.84 14.12 3.12
CA GLY A 6 -20.48 12.83 3.70
C GLY A 6 -19.06 12.44 3.30
N MET A 7 -18.22 12.13 4.28
CA MET A 7 -16.85 11.66 4.08
C MET A 7 -16.80 10.14 4.27
N PHE A 8 -15.89 9.49 3.55
CA PHE A 8 -15.66 8.05 3.67
C PHE A 8 -14.24 7.80 4.16
N LEU A 9 -14.09 6.76 4.98
CA LEU A 9 -12.78 6.21 5.28
C LEU A 9 -12.21 5.52 4.03
N ARG A 10 -10.90 5.63 3.83
CA ARG A 10 -10.23 5.10 2.62
C ARG A 10 -10.20 3.58 2.63
N ILE A 11 -10.58 2.97 1.51
CA ILE A 11 -10.51 1.51 1.29
C ILE A 11 -9.17 1.05 0.67
N SER A 12 -8.36 2.00 0.18
CA SER A 12 -7.09 1.80 -0.51
C SER A 12 -6.27 3.11 -0.48
N LEU A 13 -4.96 3.02 -0.75
CA LEU A 13 -4.04 4.14 -0.83
C LEU A 13 -3.83 4.63 -2.29
N GLU A 14 -4.36 3.88 -3.27
CA GLU A 14 -4.00 3.94 -4.68
C GLU A 14 -4.14 5.32 -5.30
N LEU A 15 -5.34 5.90 -5.21
CA LEU A 15 -5.68 7.09 -5.98
C LEU A 15 -4.84 8.29 -5.53
N ALA A 16 -4.56 8.41 -4.23
CA ALA A 16 -3.71 9.47 -3.70
C ALA A 16 -2.27 9.30 -4.17
N LEU A 17 -1.73 8.08 -4.14
CA LEU A 17 -0.37 7.80 -4.61
C LEU A 17 -0.22 8.01 -6.12
N LYS A 18 -1.20 7.61 -6.93
CA LYS A 18 -1.19 7.89 -8.38
C LYS A 18 -1.24 9.38 -8.71
N LYS A 19 -1.96 10.19 -7.91
CA LYS A 19 -1.92 11.66 -8.04
C LYS A 19 -0.52 12.24 -7.78
N LEU A 20 0.21 11.69 -6.82
CA LEU A 20 1.60 12.08 -6.57
C LEU A 20 2.52 11.72 -7.75
N LEU A 21 2.29 10.58 -8.40
CA LEU A 21 2.99 10.21 -9.64
C LEU A 21 2.74 11.25 -10.75
N VAL A 22 1.48 11.62 -10.98
CA VAL A 22 1.12 12.67 -11.94
C VAL A 22 1.76 14.01 -11.55
N GLY A 23 1.90 14.28 -10.26
CA GLY A 23 2.62 15.44 -9.72
C GLY A 23 4.14 15.41 -9.86
N GLY A 24 4.71 14.37 -10.50
CA GLY A 24 6.14 14.25 -10.78
C GLY A 24 6.94 13.43 -9.78
N LEU A 25 6.31 12.85 -8.75
CA LEU A 25 6.99 11.91 -7.85
C LEU A 25 7.04 10.52 -8.49
N GLU A 26 8.18 10.21 -9.11
CA GLU A 26 8.33 8.99 -9.91
C GLU A 26 8.30 7.69 -9.11
N ARG A 27 8.54 7.72 -7.79
CA ARG A 27 8.49 6.53 -6.93
C ARG A 27 7.92 6.93 -5.57
N VAL A 28 6.79 6.32 -5.19
CA VAL A 28 6.10 6.61 -3.94
C VAL A 28 5.67 5.31 -3.28
N TYR A 29 5.60 5.32 -1.96
CA TYR A 29 4.96 4.27 -1.19
C TYR A 29 4.26 4.89 0.02
N HIS A 30 3.27 4.19 0.55
CA HIS A 30 2.65 4.53 1.82
C HIS A 30 2.30 3.27 2.60
N ILE A 31 2.49 3.32 3.91
CA ILE A 31 2.08 2.28 4.85
C ILE A 31 1.10 2.95 5.80
N GLY A 32 -0.12 2.43 5.87
CA GLY A 32 -1.13 3.01 6.75
C GLY A 32 -2.44 2.23 6.78
N PRO A 33 -3.37 2.64 7.65
CA PRO A 33 -4.64 1.96 7.80
C PRO A 33 -5.54 2.17 6.58
N VAL A 34 -6.25 1.13 6.19
CA VAL A 34 -7.42 1.18 5.29
C VAL A 34 -8.60 0.53 6.00
N PHE A 35 -9.80 0.94 5.61
CA PHE A 35 -11.04 0.58 6.29
C PHE A 35 -11.98 -0.07 5.29
N ARG A 36 -12.48 -1.27 5.58
CA ARG A 36 -13.45 -1.98 4.76
C ARG A 36 -14.62 -2.41 5.63
N ASN A 37 -15.81 -1.96 5.26
CA ASN A 37 -17.04 -2.32 5.94
C ASN A 37 -17.54 -3.68 5.39
N GLU A 38 -16.78 -4.73 5.68
CA GLU A 38 -16.98 -6.12 5.27
C GLU A 38 -17.15 -7.01 6.51
N ASP A 39 -17.58 -8.26 6.33
CA ASP A 39 -17.73 -9.22 7.43
C ASP A 39 -16.38 -9.55 8.08
N ILE A 40 -16.42 -9.89 9.38
CA ILE A 40 -15.23 -10.18 10.17
C ILE A 40 -15.01 -11.69 10.23
N ASP A 41 -13.80 -12.13 9.92
CA ASP A 41 -13.35 -13.51 10.13
C ASP A 41 -11.89 -13.54 10.61
N THR A 42 -11.29 -14.72 10.70
CA THR A 42 -9.90 -14.89 11.18
C THR A 42 -8.83 -14.21 10.31
N THR A 43 -9.18 -13.78 9.10
CA THR A 43 -8.32 -13.15 8.11
C THR A 43 -8.78 -11.74 7.70
N HIS A 44 -9.97 -11.30 8.10
CA HIS A 44 -10.55 -10.00 7.74
C HIS A 44 -10.86 -9.16 8.98
N ASN A 45 -10.07 -8.11 9.19
CA ASN A 45 -10.36 -7.07 10.18
C ASN A 45 -10.87 -5.80 9.46
N PRO A 46 -11.91 -5.10 9.96
CA PRO A 46 -12.48 -3.92 9.29
C PRO A 46 -11.49 -2.75 9.13
N GLU A 47 -10.44 -2.72 9.95
CA GLU A 47 -9.29 -1.83 9.81
C GLU A 47 -8.02 -2.66 9.72
N PHE A 48 -7.21 -2.46 8.68
CA PHE A 48 -5.94 -3.16 8.58
C PHE A 48 -4.86 -2.28 7.94
N THR A 49 -3.61 -2.63 8.21
CA THR A 49 -2.47 -1.90 7.64
C THR A 49 -2.17 -2.43 6.25
N LEU A 50 -2.15 -1.53 5.27
CA LEU A 50 -1.77 -1.83 3.90
C LEU A 50 -0.51 -1.05 3.52
N MET A 51 0.36 -1.69 2.74
CA MET A 51 1.41 -1.00 2.00
C MET A 51 1.04 -0.99 0.52
N GLU A 52 1.04 0.18 -0.09
CA GLU A 52 1.00 0.32 -1.54
C GLU A 52 2.21 1.13 -2.02
N CYS A 53 2.76 0.77 -3.16
CA CYS A 53 3.84 1.48 -3.80
C CYS A 53 3.64 1.57 -5.31
N TYR A 54 4.12 2.65 -5.90
CA TYR A 54 4.01 2.94 -7.33
C TYR A 54 5.33 3.50 -7.84
N ALA A 55 5.73 3.06 -9.03
CA ALA A 55 6.92 3.52 -9.72
C ALA A 55 6.59 3.85 -11.18
N ALA A 56 6.89 5.07 -11.62
CA ALA A 56 6.79 5.48 -13.00
C ALA A 56 7.74 4.65 -13.89
N TYR A 57 7.34 4.43 -15.14
CA TYR A 57 8.08 3.67 -16.15
C TYR A 57 8.33 2.19 -15.82
N TRP A 58 7.68 1.66 -14.79
CA TRP A 58 7.73 0.24 -14.47
C TRP A 58 6.45 -0.45 -14.92
N ASP A 59 6.61 -1.63 -15.46
CA ASP A 59 5.52 -2.57 -15.70
C ASP A 59 5.37 -3.51 -14.49
N TYR A 60 4.45 -4.47 -14.61
CA TYR A 60 4.25 -5.48 -13.58
C TYR A 60 5.52 -6.30 -13.31
N THR A 61 6.36 -6.55 -14.32
CA THR A 61 7.64 -7.26 -14.14
C THR A 61 8.60 -6.49 -13.24
N GLY A 62 8.63 -5.16 -13.34
CA GLY A 62 9.33 -4.28 -12.40
C GLY A 62 8.84 -4.46 -10.96
N MET A 63 7.53 -4.50 -10.76
CA MET A 63 6.91 -4.74 -9.46
C MET A 63 7.19 -6.15 -8.92
N MET A 64 7.17 -7.19 -9.77
CA MET A 64 7.52 -8.56 -9.36
C MET A 64 8.93 -8.63 -8.76
N ARG A 65 9.92 -8.07 -9.47
CA ARG A 65 11.32 -8.03 -9.00
C ARG A 65 11.48 -7.25 -7.70
N LEU A 66 10.71 -6.18 -7.52
CA LEU A 66 10.71 -5.41 -6.28
C LEU A 66 10.15 -6.25 -5.13
N THR A 67 9.00 -6.87 -5.33
CA THR A 67 8.33 -7.72 -4.33
C THR A 67 9.24 -8.85 -3.86
N GLU A 68 9.85 -9.59 -4.79
CA GLU A 68 10.79 -10.68 -4.46
C GLU A 68 11.95 -10.19 -3.59
N LYS A 69 12.62 -9.10 -4.01
CA LYS A 69 13.76 -8.54 -3.28
C LYS A 69 13.34 -7.96 -1.93
N PHE A 70 12.16 -7.36 -1.85
CA PHE A 70 11.63 -6.78 -0.63
C PHE A 70 11.44 -7.88 0.42
N PHE A 71 10.74 -8.96 0.08
CA PHE A 71 10.52 -10.07 1.01
C PHE A 71 11.81 -10.77 1.39
N GLN A 72 12.71 -11.05 0.44
CA GLN A 72 14.02 -11.64 0.77
C GLN A 72 14.79 -10.81 1.80
N LYS A 73 14.84 -9.49 1.61
CA LYS A 73 15.53 -8.59 2.53
C LYS A 73 14.81 -8.44 3.86
N ALA A 74 13.48 -8.35 3.85
CA ALA A 74 12.67 -8.21 5.06
C ALA A 74 12.83 -9.45 5.95
N VAL A 75 12.69 -10.65 5.37
CA VAL A 75 12.88 -11.93 6.08
C VAL A 75 14.30 -12.04 6.63
N ALA A 76 15.32 -11.81 5.79
CA ALA A 76 16.71 -11.86 6.26
C ALA A 76 16.98 -10.84 7.38
N ALA A 77 16.41 -9.63 7.31
CA ALA A 77 16.59 -8.60 8.32
C ALA A 77 15.98 -8.97 9.68
N VAL A 78 14.80 -9.63 9.68
CA VAL A 78 14.14 -10.03 10.93
C VAL A 78 14.65 -11.36 11.48
N ASN A 79 15.23 -12.22 10.63
CA ASN A 79 15.74 -13.55 10.99
C ASN A 79 17.27 -13.63 11.12
N GLY A 80 17.97 -12.50 11.22
CA GLY A 80 19.43 -12.48 11.46
C GLY A 80 20.29 -12.95 10.27
N GLY A 81 19.80 -12.78 9.04
CA GLY A 81 20.52 -13.07 7.80
C GLY A 81 20.18 -14.42 7.15
N SER A 82 19.36 -15.26 7.79
CA SER A 82 18.82 -16.46 7.16
C SER A 82 17.58 -16.12 6.34
N LEU A 83 17.54 -16.64 5.11
CA LEU A 83 16.26 -16.86 4.42
C LEU A 83 15.56 -18.07 5.01
#